data_AF-A0A2P2GEK4-F1
#
_entry.id   AF-A0A2P2GEK4-F1
#
_cell.length_a   1.000
_cell.length_b   1.000
_cell.length_c   1.000
_cell.angle_alpha   90.00
_cell.angle_beta   90.00
_cell.angle_gamma   90.00
#
_symmetry.space_group_name_H-M   'P 1'
#
loop_
_entity.id
_entity.type
_entity.pdbx_description
1 polymer ?
#
loop_
_entity_poly.entity_id
_entity_poly.type
_entity_poly.pdbx_seq_one_letter_code
_entity_poly.pdbx_strand_id
1 'polypeptide(L)'
;MPATSVKRPVRLLLDTDDDHAVDRSAHQWADPARRRITVEPTPHTTSPAHLALDVLRAMGREGYFRPEAERMSTNPAWRAVTCWTLTTGIRDVIVLRAHRLSAERLRRLAVWVAQTGIRLTLLAHTPQRDGERSLLEHLTAAGLDPQVAARGTTCVLDAIGPAAGRRTGSPPHDHTYRLPPLPHSPVPVFREDCRRRLNPADFAHTDGQYRAGYAAARTWLARTQPPRPENTPTTSRRDERTPFSLQQTEALRLFLARLTVSSPSPQHTLARVRGAQAGFLSRSTLLDVPHDLTTRTGPGITTKPLTPQTVHTITTRLPNPLRAAAIAALLFTGTDTSLLSMTQTAGIEHAHSTLAIDRDSRINIGEPPGPRHMYAVPPRARPLLQTAVAFRRRTPRTYDHHGLFANCFGTTPRFEALIADVGLPIPALARHAGDDWHTATHAWHLHTPAPRTSDFPAPF
;
A
#
# COMPACT_ATOMS: atom_id res chain seq x y z
N MET A 1 9.72 -26.14 -13.20
CA MET A 1 10.57 -27.10 -12.47
C MET A 1 10.55 -26.72 -10.99
N PRO A 2 10.12 -27.60 -10.07
CA PRO A 2 10.14 -27.26 -8.66
C PRO A 2 11.60 -27.29 -8.19
N ALA A 3 12.09 -26.16 -7.68
CA ALA A 3 13.39 -26.12 -7.04
C ALA A 3 13.40 -27.13 -5.89
N THR A 4 14.32 -28.09 -5.93
CA THR A 4 14.64 -28.98 -4.82
C THR A 4 14.90 -28.10 -3.59
N SER A 5 13.95 -28.11 -2.66
CA SER A 5 14.02 -27.36 -1.41
C SER A 5 15.23 -27.88 -0.63
N VAL A 6 16.33 -27.13 -0.65
CA VAL A 6 17.46 -27.37 0.23
C VAL A 6 16.92 -27.20 1.65
N LYS A 7 16.76 -28.33 2.35
CA LYS A 7 16.29 -28.38 3.73
C LYS A 7 17.31 -27.62 4.56
N ARG A 8 16.99 -26.38 4.94
CA ARG A 8 17.89 -25.58 5.79
C ARG A 8 17.83 -26.12 7.21
N PRO A 9 18.98 -26.37 7.86
CA PRO A 9 18.97 -26.82 9.23
C PRO A 9 18.39 -25.74 10.14
N VAL A 10 17.63 -26.19 11.13
CA VAL A 10 17.06 -25.35 12.18
C VAL A 10 18.05 -25.29 13.33
N ARG A 11 18.44 -24.09 13.76
CA ARG A 11 19.34 -23.94 14.91
C ARG A 11 18.55 -24.19 16.19
N LEU A 12 19.03 -25.08 17.06
CA LEU A 12 18.46 -25.35 18.37
C LEU A 12 19.40 -24.82 19.46
N LEU A 13 18.87 -23.96 20.32
CA LEU A 13 19.55 -23.40 21.49
C LEU A 13 18.91 -24.00 22.75
N LEU A 14 19.72 -24.66 23.58
CA LEU A 14 19.27 -25.34 24.79
C LEU A 14 19.73 -24.56 26.02
N ASP A 15 18.78 -23.89 26.66
CA ASP A 15 18.97 -23.23 27.95
C ASP A 15 18.67 -24.23 29.08
N THR A 16 19.69 -24.61 29.86
CA THR A 16 19.56 -25.58 30.95
C THR A 16 18.97 -24.98 32.22
N ASP A 17 19.09 -23.66 32.40
CA ASP A 17 18.87 -23.01 33.70
C ASP A 17 17.56 -22.19 33.73
N ASP A 18 16.90 -22.07 32.57
CA ASP A 18 15.73 -21.22 32.36
C ASP A 18 15.97 -19.75 32.68
N ASP A 19 17.12 -19.21 32.26
CA ASP A 19 17.53 -17.88 32.68
C ASP A 19 16.73 -16.78 31.96
N HIS A 20 16.08 -15.92 32.74
CA HIS A 20 15.38 -14.73 32.23
C HIS A 20 16.28 -13.78 31.40
N ALA A 21 17.60 -13.82 31.58
CA ALA A 21 18.57 -13.09 30.77
C ALA A 21 18.57 -13.56 29.30
N VAL A 22 18.35 -14.85 29.06
CA VAL A 22 18.24 -15.44 27.72
C VAL A 22 16.98 -14.93 27.03
N ASP A 23 15.83 -15.00 27.71
CA ASP A 23 14.56 -14.48 27.19
C ASP A 23 14.66 -12.97 26.88
N ARG A 24 15.27 -12.20 27.79
CA ARG A 24 15.50 -10.75 27.59
C ARG A 24 16.39 -10.47 26.38
N SER A 25 17.48 -11.21 26.23
CA SER A 25 18.44 -11.03 25.13
C SER A 25 17.81 -11.38 23.79
N ALA A 26 17.01 -12.44 23.72
CA ALA A 26 16.27 -12.80 22.52
C ALA A 26 15.26 -11.71 22.13
N HIS A 27 14.56 -11.09 23.10
CA HIS A 27 13.68 -9.96 22.83
C HIS A 27 14.44 -8.70 22.36
N GLN A 28 15.60 -8.42 22.96
CA GLN A 28 16.44 -7.29 22.57
C GLN A 28 17.09 -7.48 21.19
N TRP A 29 17.34 -8.72 20.77
CA TRP A 29 17.85 -9.04 19.44
C TRP A 29 16.84 -8.73 18.32
N ALA A 30 15.54 -8.82 18.61
CA ALA A 30 14.48 -8.61 17.65
C ALA A 30 14.48 -7.18 17.09
N ASP A 31 14.47 -7.08 15.76
CA ASP A 31 14.37 -5.82 15.03
C ASP A 31 13.76 -6.09 13.65
N PRO A 32 12.44 -5.88 13.50
CA PRO A 32 11.76 -6.10 12.23
C PRO A 32 12.34 -5.26 11.08
N ALA A 33 12.88 -4.06 11.36
CA ALA A 33 13.52 -3.22 10.34
C ALA A 33 14.84 -3.84 9.84
N ARG A 34 15.54 -4.59 10.70
CA ARG A 34 16.69 -5.43 10.34
C ARG A 34 16.31 -6.85 9.92
N ARG A 35 15.03 -7.15 9.69
CA ARG A 35 14.51 -8.44 9.22
C ARG A 35 14.63 -9.59 10.23
N ARG A 36 14.65 -9.27 11.52
CA ARG A 36 14.81 -10.22 12.63
C ARG A 36 13.63 -10.12 13.59
N ILE A 37 13.01 -11.24 13.96
CA ILE A 37 11.87 -11.25 14.90
C ILE A 37 12.03 -12.34 15.96
N THR A 38 11.56 -12.04 17.17
CA THR A 38 11.48 -13.02 18.26
C THR A 38 10.02 -13.27 18.59
N VAL A 39 9.64 -14.55 18.58
CA VAL A 39 8.28 -15.03 18.79
C VAL A 39 8.22 -15.70 20.15
N GLU A 40 7.33 -15.20 21.01
CA GLU A 40 6.99 -15.84 22.27
C GLU A 40 5.62 -16.51 22.13
N PRO A 41 5.55 -17.85 22.06
CA PRO A 41 4.28 -18.55 21.94
C PRO A 41 3.41 -18.33 23.18
N THR A 42 2.13 -17.95 22.97
CA THR A 42 1.19 -17.76 24.08
C THR A 42 0.97 -19.11 24.80
N PRO A 43 1.23 -19.19 26.12
CA PRO A 43 1.19 -20.44 26.86
C PRO A 43 -0.23 -21.01 26.98
N HIS A 44 -0.35 -22.34 27.10
CA HIS A 44 -1.60 -23.06 27.37
C HIS A 44 -2.77 -22.82 26.40
N THR A 45 -2.50 -22.32 25.19
CA THR A 45 -3.53 -22.14 24.16
C THR A 45 -3.76 -23.45 23.39
N THR A 46 -5.00 -23.90 23.26
CA THR A 46 -5.36 -25.12 22.52
C THR A 46 -5.53 -24.87 21.01
N SER A 47 -5.81 -23.64 20.61
CA SER A 47 -6.03 -23.32 19.19
C SER A 47 -4.71 -23.18 18.42
N PRO A 48 -4.56 -23.86 17.27
CA PRO A 48 -3.37 -23.77 16.42
C PRO A 48 -3.21 -22.42 15.71
N ALA A 49 -4.23 -21.56 15.75
CA ALA A 49 -4.15 -20.20 15.21
C ALA A 49 -3.24 -19.29 16.06
N HIS A 50 -3.15 -19.50 17.38
CA HIS A 50 -2.43 -18.60 18.28
C HIS A 50 -0.96 -18.46 17.91
N LEU A 51 -0.28 -19.55 17.54
CA LEU A 51 1.11 -19.45 17.10
C LEU A 51 1.28 -18.54 15.88
N ALA A 52 0.34 -18.57 14.92
CA ALA A 52 0.38 -17.65 13.79
C ALA A 52 0.15 -16.20 14.23
N LEU A 53 -0.74 -15.97 15.21
CA LEU A 53 -0.98 -14.64 15.77
C LEU A 53 0.24 -14.14 16.55
N ASP A 54 0.94 -15.00 17.29
CA ASP A 54 2.19 -14.68 18.00
C ASP A 54 3.29 -14.28 17.01
N VAL A 55 3.39 -14.99 15.88
CA VAL A 55 4.31 -14.62 14.79
C VAL A 55 3.95 -13.26 14.19
N LEU A 56 2.66 -13.00 13.95
CA LEU A 56 2.21 -11.69 13.45
C LEU A 56 2.51 -10.58 14.48
N ARG A 57 2.28 -10.84 15.76
CA ARG A 57 2.64 -9.92 16.85
C ARG A 57 4.13 -9.60 16.85
N ALA A 58 5.00 -10.60 16.69
CA ALA A 58 6.44 -10.42 16.61
C ALA A 58 6.87 -9.55 15.40
N MET A 59 6.06 -9.51 14.33
CA MET A 59 6.23 -8.60 13.19
C MET A 59 5.67 -7.19 13.45
N GLY A 60 5.20 -6.90 14.67
CA GLY A 60 4.55 -5.63 15.05
C GLY A 60 3.07 -5.55 14.67
N ARG A 61 2.38 -6.68 14.48
CA ARG A 61 0.98 -6.76 14.03
C ARG A 61 0.07 -7.17 15.18
N GLU A 62 -0.34 -6.20 15.98
CA GLU A 62 -0.95 -6.40 17.30
C GLU A 62 -2.48 -6.36 17.31
N GLY A 63 -3.12 -6.05 16.17
CA GLY A 63 -4.56 -5.80 16.09
C GLY A 63 -5.49 -6.89 16.64
N TYR A 64 -5.03 -8.15 16.73
CA TYR A 64 -5.86 -9.29 17.17
C TYR A 64 -6.10 -9.39 18.67
N PHE A 65 -5.37 -8.63 19.51
CA PHE A 65 -5.52 -8.72 20.97
C PHE A 65 -6.69 -7.89 21.51
N ARG A 66 -7.38 -7.14 20.64
CA ARG A 66 -8.59 -6.42 21.04
C ARG A 66 -9.77 -7.40 21.14
N PRO A 67 -10.57 -7.32 22.21
CA PRO A 67 -11.73 -8.20 22.38
C PRO A 67 -12.70 -8.16 21.19
N GLU A 68 -12.82 -7.00 20.54
CA GLU A 68 -13.74 -6.73 19.44
C GLU A 68 -13.16 -7.06 18.05
N ALA A 69 -11.85 -7.31 17.97
CA ALA A 69 -11.19 -7.54 16.68
C ALA A 69 -11.59 -8.89 16.08
N GLU A 70 -11.79 -8.91 14.77
CA GLU A 70 -12.14 -10.15 14.08
C GLU A 70 -11.01 -11.17 14.16
N ARG A 71 -11.35 -12.35 14.70
CA ARG A 71 -10.41 -13.47 14.82
C ARG A 71 -10.20 -14.14 13.48
N MET A 72 -8.94 -14.27 13.08
CA MET A 72 -8.58 -15.06 11.91
C MET A 72 -8.47 -16.54 12.28
N SER A 73 -9.11 -17.40 11.48
CA SER A 73 -8.92 -18.84 11.59
C SER A 73 -7.50 -19.26 11.18
N THR A 74 -7.11 -20.47 11.56
CA THR A 74 -5.74 -21.00 11.45
C THR A 74 -5.14 -20.85 10.05
N ASN A 75 -5.86 -21.31 9.00
CA ASN A 75 -5.32 -21.29 7.63
C ASN A 75 -5.14 -19.86 7.10
N PRO A 76 -6.13 -18.94 7.21
CA PRO A 76 -5.93 -17.51 6.94
C PRO A 76 -4.76 -16.89 7.71
N ALA A 77 -4.61 -17.19 9.01
CA ALA A 77 -3.53 -16.63 9.84
C ALA A 77 -2.15 -17.06 9.32
N TRP A 78 -1.94 -18.34 9.06
CA TRP A 78 -0.68 -18.83 8.49
C TRP A 78 -0.40 -18.29 7.07
N ARG A 79 -1.43 -18.12 6.23
CA ARG A 79 -1.24 -17.45 4.93
C ARG A 79 -0.80 -16.00 5.10
N ALA A 80 -1.38 -15.27 6.06
CA ALA A 80 -0.99 -13.90 6.34
C ALA A 80 0.46 -13.84 6.84
N VAL A 81 0.85 -14.73 7.76
CA VAL A 81 2.25 -14.89 8.22
C VAL A 81 3.18 -15.05 7.02
N THR A 82 2.89 -16.00 6.12
CA THR A 82 3.75 -16.23 4.97
C THR A 82 3.83 -15.01 4.04
N CYS A 83 2.71 -14.35 3.74
CA CYS A 83 2.70 -13.19 2.84
C CYS A 83 3.44 -11.99 3.45
N TRP A 84 3.25 -11.73 4.75
CA TRP A 84 3.97 -10.68 5.44
C TRP A 84 5.47 -10.98 5.50
N THR A 85 5.86 -12.21 5.83
CA THR A 85 7.27 -12.66 5.85
C THR A 85 7.98 -12.34 4.54
N LEU A 86 7.36 -12.71 3.41
CA LEU A 86 7.91 -12.49 2.08
C LEU A 86 7.99 -11.00 1.72
N THR A 87 6.98 -10.22 2.09
CA THR A 87 6.88 -8.81 1.67
C THR A 87 7.71 -7.87 2.54
N THR A 88 7.80 -8.12 3.85
CA THR A 88 8.72 -7.38 4.74
C THR A 88 10.15 -7.93 4.68
N GLY A 89 10.32 -9.10 4.05
CA GLY A 89 11.62 -9.73 3.86
C GLY A 89 12.25 -10.20 5.16
N ILE A 90 11.45 -10.63 6.15
CA ILE A 90 11.97 -11.25 7.37
C ILE A 90 12.86 -12.43 6.98
N ARG A 91 14.04 -12.51 7.60
CA ARG A 91 15.03 -13.56 7.32
C ARG A 91 15.32 -14.41 8.54
N ASP A 92 15.27 -13.82 9.73
CA ASP A 92 15.70 -14.48 10.97
C ASP A 92 14.59 -14.49 11.99
N VAL A 93 14.33 -15.67 12.54
CA VAL A 93 13.27 -15.88 13.52
C VAL A 93 13.83 -16.67 14.69
N ILE A 94 13.66 -16.13 15.91
CA ILE A 94 13.85 -16.88 17.15
C ILE A 94 12.46 -17.23 17.69
N VAL A 95 12.19 -18.50 17.96
CA VAL A 95 10.96 -18.95 18.65
C VAL A 95 11.34 -19.41 20.04
N LEU A 96 10.80 -18.74 21.05
CA LEU A 96 11.01 -19.07 22.45
C LEU A 96 10.19 -20.29 22.87
N ARG A 97 10.64 -20.96 23.93
CA ARG A 97 9.92 -22.06 24.58
C ARG A 97 9.50 -23.18 23.61
N ALA A 98 10.36 -23.52 22.66
CA ALA A 98 10.07 -24.50 21.61
C ALA A 98 9.68 -25.89 22.15
N HIS A 99 10.21 -26.29 23.32
CA HIS A 99 9.84 -27.50 24.05
C HIS A 99 8.35 -27.59 24.43
N ARG A 100 7.60 -26.47 24.46
CA ARG A 100 6.16 -26.43 24.75
C ARG A 100 5.27 -26.50 23.50
N LEU A 101 5.86 -26.57 22.31
CA LEU A 101 5.11 -26.61 21.06
C LEU A 101 4.63 -28.03 20.76
N SER A 102 3.35 -28.16 20.40
CA SER A 102 2.80 -29.43 19.92
C SER A 102 3.34 -29.80 18.53
N ALA A 103 3.28 -31.09 18.17
CA ALA A 103 3.71 -31.58 16.87
C ALA A 103 3.04 -30.84 15.68
N GLU A 104 1.75 -30.50 15.79
CA GLU A 104 1.06 -29.73 14.75
C GLU A 104 1.63 -28.31 14.59
N ARG A 105 1.99 -27.64 15.69
CA ARG A 105 2.63 -26.32 15.65
C ARG A 105 4.00 -26.39 14.99
N LEU A 106 4.79 -27.41 15.31
CA LEU A 106 6.09 -27.65 14.70
C LEU A 106 5.96 -27.92 13.19
N ARG A 107 4.97 -28.72 12.75
CA ARG A 107 4.71 -28.95 11.31
C ARG A 107 4.36 -27.66 10.58
N ARG A 108 3.58 -26.77 11.20
CA ARG A 108 3.26 -25.46 10.61
C ARG A 108 4.50 -24.56 10.50
N LEU A 109 5.37 -24.57 11.50
CA LEU A 109 6.67 -23.90 11.40
C LEU A 109 7.52 -24.47 10.25
N ALA A 110 7.56 -25.79 10.09
CA ALA A 110 8.27 -26.44 8.98
C ALA A 110 7.73 -25.99 7.61
N VAL A 111 6.41 -25.96 7.44
CA VAL A 111 5.77 -25.45 6.22
C VAL A 111 6.10 -23.98 5.98
N TRP A 112 6.08 -23.15 7.03
CA TRP A 112 6.42 -21.74 6.93
C TRP A 112 7.89 -21.52 6.52
N VAL A 113 8.83 -22.26 7.12
CA VAL A 113 10.26 -22.25 6.76
C VAL A 113 10.44 -22.65 5.30
N ALA A 114 9.82 -23.75 4.87
CA ALA A 114 9.92 -24.24 3.49
C ALA A 114 9.36 -23.22 2.47
N GLN A 115 8.29 -22.50 2.81
CA GLN A 115 7.66 -21.53 1.90
C GLN A 115 8.37 -20.18 1.83
N THR A 116 9.18 -19.83 2.83
CA THR A 116 9.77 -18.48 2.97
C THR A 116 11.30 -18.47 2.95
N GLY A 117 11.94 -19.61 3.23
CA GLY A 117 13.39 -19.73 3.30
C GLY A 117 14.03 -19.03 4.52
N ILE A 118 13.24 -18.71 5.55
CA ILE A 118 13.74 -18.08 6.78
C ILE A 118 14.75 -18.98 7.50
N ARG A 119 15.64 -18.36 8.28
CA ARG A 119 16.50 -19.03 9.25
C ARG A 119 15.76 -19.11 10.58
N LEU A 120 15.34 -20.31 10.95
CA LEU A 120 14.65 -20.58 12.19
C LEU A 120 15.65 -20.97 13.28
N THR A 121 15.58 -20.28 14.40
CA THR A 121 16.27 -20.62 15.65
C THR A 121 15.21 -20.95 16.69
N LEU A 122 15.28 -22.14 17.27
CA LEU A 122 14.39 -22.60 18.32
C LEU A 122 15.13 -22.53 19.65
N LEU A 123 14.52 -21.87 20.62
CA LEU A 123 15.04 -21.80 21.98
C LEU A 123 14.19 -22.70 22.87
N ALA A 124 14.82 -23.69 23.49
CA ALA A 124 14.16 -24.66 24.35
C ALA A 124 14.81 -24.69 25.71
N HIS A 125 13.97 -24.95 26.72
CA HIS A 125 14.41 -25.21 28.08
C HIS A 125 14.17 -26.69 28.37
N THR A 126 15.25 -27.45 28.48
CA THR A 126 15.22 -28.90 28.71
C THR A 126 16.31 -29.26 29.71
N PRO A 127 16.02 -29.25 31.02
CA PRO A 127 17.03 -29.51 32.05
C PRO A 127 17.45 -30.98 32.08
N GLN A 128 16.61 -31.91 31.63
CA GLN A 128 16.93 -33.35 31.53
C GLN A 128 17.21 -33.80 30.09
N ARG A 129 18.12 -34.77 29.94
CA ARG A 129 18.49 -35.37 28.63
C ARG A 129 17.34 -36.07 27.91
N ASP A 130 16.38 -36.63 28.64
CA ASP A 130 15.22 -37.29 28.03
C ASP A 130 14.26 -36.27 27.41
N GLY A 131 14.14 -35.07 28.01
CA GLY A 131 13.40 -33.96 27.44
C GLY A 131 14.03 -33.43 26.15
N GLU A 132 15.36 -33.37 26.09
CA GLU A 132 16.09 -33.04 24.86
C GLU A 132 15.81 -34.07 23.76
N ARG A 133 15.89 -35.37 24.07
CA ARG A 133 15.65 -36.45 23.10
C ARG A 133 14.22 -36.40 22.55
N SER A 134 13.22 -36.27 23.42
CA SER A 134 11.82 -36.16 23.00
C SER A 134 11.58 -34.93 22.12
N LEU A 135 12.22 -33.80 22.42
CA LEU A 135 12.14 -32.61 21.57
C LEU A 135 12.76 -32.85 20.19
N LEU A 136 13.94 -33.47 20.12
CA LEU A 136 14.61 -33.81 18.86
C LEU A 136 13.75 -34.75 18.01
N GLU A 137 13.12 -35.75 18.62
CA GLU A 137 12.19 -36.67 17.96
C GLU A 137 10.97 -35.93 17.40
N HIS A 138 10.34 -35.04 18.19
CA HIS A 138 9.21 -34.24 17.74
C HIS A 138 9.57 -33.27 16.61
N LEU A 139 10.76 -32.64 16.64
CA LEU A 139 11.24 -31.77 15.58
C LEU A 139 11.47 -32.56 14.28
N THR A 140 12.10 -33.73 14.39
CA THR A 140 12.36 -34.62 13.26
C THR A 140 11.05 -35.13 12.64
N ALA A 141 10.10 -35.55 13.48
CA ALA A 141 8.76 -35.99 13.05
C ALA A 141 7.94 -34.86 12.41
N ALA A 142 8.19 -33.60 12.77
CA ALA A 142 7.60 -32.44 12.12
C ALA A 142 8.27 -32.06 10.79
N GLY A 143 9.34 -32.76 10.40
CA GLY A 143 10.09 -32.52 9.18
C GLY A 143 11.14 -31.41 9.29
N LEU A 144 11.48 -30.96 10.51
CA LEU A 144 12.59 -30.06 10.77
C LEU A 144 13.88 -30.85 10.93
N ASP A 145 15.02 -30.25 10.58
CA ASP A 145 16.35 -30.84 10.77
C ASP A 145 17.07 -30.05 11.88
N PRO A 146 16.95 -30.47 13.16
CA PRO A 146 17.50 -29.72 14.28
C PRO A 146 19.02 -29.89 14.39
N GLN A 147 19.74 -28.77 14.42
CA GLN A 147 21.16 -28.71 14.74
C GLN A 147 21.35 -27.98 16.07
N VAL A 148 21.78 -28.71 17.10
CA VAL A 148 22.13 -28.14 18.41
C VAL A 148 23.34 -27.23 18.23
N ALA A 149 23.12 -25.92 18.34
CA ALA A 149 24.16 -24.91 18.11
C ALA A 149 24.84 -24.45 19.41
N ALA A 150 24.13 -24.49 20.53
CA ALA A 150 24.67 -24.12 21.85
C ALA A 150 23.92 -24.83 22.98
N ARG A 151 24.63 -25.10 24.08
CA ARG A 151 24.09 -25.65 25.33
C ARG A 151 24.58 -24.83 26.50
N GLY A 152 23.68 -24.53 27.44
CA GLY A 152 23.98 -23.76 28.65
C GLY A 152 23.86 -22.25 28.45
N THR A 153 23.48 -21.55 29.52
CA THR A 153 23.08 -20.14 29.52
C THR A 153 24.10 -19.22 28.82
N THR A 154 25.37 -19.29 29.19
CA THR A 154 26.43 -18.45 28.60
C THR A 154 26.59 -18.67 27.10
N CYS A 155 26.66 -19.91 26.65
CA CYS A 155 26.80 -20.23 25.23
C CYS A 155 25.55 -19.85 24.42
N VAL A 156 24.36 -19.93 25.02
CA VAL A 156 23.11 -19.49 24.39
C VAL A 156 23.08 -17.98 24.22
N LEU A 157 23.50 -17.21 25.23
CA LEU A 157 23.60 -15.75 25.14
C LEU A 157 24.56 -15.33 24.02
N ASP A 158 25.74 -15.97 23.95
CA ASP A 158 26.71 -15.72 22.89
C ASP A 158 26.14 -16.08 21.50
N ALA A 159 25.36 -17.16 21.39
CA ALA A 159 24.77 -17.62 20.14
C ALA A 159 23.58 -16.76 19.64
N ILE A 160 22.86 -16.06 20.54
CA ILE A 160 21.83 -15.06 20.19
C ILE A 160 22.50 -13.81 19.60
N GLY A 161 23.62 -13.39 20.21
CA GLY A 161 24.40 -12.24 19.78
C GLY A 161 23.84 -10.90 20.29
N PRO A 162 24.37 -9.76 19.78
CA PRO A 162 24.13 -8.46 20.38
C PRO A 162 22.70 -7.97 20.20
N ALA A 163 22.22 -7.23 21.22
CA ALA A 163 20.96 -6.53 21.18
C ALA A 163 20.87 -5.60 19.96
N ALA A 164 19.69 -5.58 19.33
CA ALA A 164 19.35 -4.50 18.43
C ALA A 164 19.11 -3.24 19.28
N GLY A 165 19.85 -2.15 19.02
CA GLY A 165 19.54 -0.85 19.58
C GLY A 165 18.12 -0.45 19.21
N ARG A 166 17.18 -0.66 20.15
CA ARG A 166 15.74 -0.62 19.92
C ARG A 166 15.29 0.82 19.71
N ARG A 167 14.89 1.19 18.49
CA ARG A 167 14.02 2.36 18.27
C ARG A 167 12.58 1.87 18.20
N THR A 168 11.99 1.56 19.36
CA THR A 168 10.54 1.31 19.43
C THR A 168 9.81 2.61 19.64
N GLY A 169 9.08 3.02 18.62
CA GLY A 169 8.15 4.13 18.69
C GLY A 169 7.34 4.19 17.41
N SER A 170 6.13 4.73 17.50
CA SER A 170 5.43 5.16 16.29
C SER A 170 6.33 6.13 15.52
N PRO A 171 6.34 6.08 14.18
CA PRO A 171 7.02 7.11 13.41
C PRO A 171 6.55 8.50 13.83
N PRO A 172 7.42 9.52 13.79
CA PRO A 172 7.01 10.89 14.10
C PRO A 172 5.86 11.31 13.19
N HIS A 173 5.04 12.23 13.69
CA HIS A 173 3.98 12.83 12.89
C HIS A 173 4.59 13.56 11.69
N ASP A 174 3.95 13.41 10.51
CA ASP A 174 4.39 14.15 9.33
C ASP A 174 4.09 15.65 9.54
N HIS A 175 5.14 16.47 9.50
CA HIS A 175 5.01 17.93 9.50
C HIS A 175 4.70 18.40 8.07
N THR A 176 3.42 18.45 7.72
CA THR A 176 2.97 19.09 6.48
C THR A 176 2.48 20.50 6.73
N TYR A 177 3.03 21.46 5.99
CA TYR A 177 2.51 22.83 5.97
C TYR A 177 1.05 22.81 5.48
N ARG A 178 0.15 23.41 6.26
CA ARG A 178 -1.27 23.47 5.90
C ARG A 178 -1.52 24.71 5.06
N LEU A 179 -1.98 24.52 3.82
CA LEU A 179 -2.37 25.66 2.98
C LEU A 179 -3.69 26.28 3.45
N PRO A 180 -3.82 27.62 3.36
CA PRO A 180 -5.07 28.32 3.65
C PRO A 180 -6.12 28.04 2.56
N PRO A 181 -7.40 28.37 2.81
CA PRO A 181 -8.43 28.36 1.76
C PRO A 181 -7.98 29.15 0.53
N LEU A 182 -8.07 28.52 -0.65
CA LEU A 182 -7.65 29.11 -1.93
C LEU A 182 -8.86 29.62 -2.72
N PRO A 183 -8.70 30.65 -3.56
CA PRO A 183 -9.78 31.15 -4.41
C PRO A 183 -10.24 30.10 -5.44
N HIS A 184 -11.52 30.14 -5.79
CA HIS A 184 -12.12 29.26 -6.81
C HIS A 184 -11.92 29.77 -8.26
N SER A 185 -11.09 30.80 -8.43
CA SER A 185 -10.90 31.49 -9.70
C SER A 185 -10.42 30.57 -10.83
N PRO A 186 -10.78 30.86 -12.09
CA PRO A 186 -10.34 30.08 -13.24
C PRO A 186 -8.83 30.24 -13.47
N VAL A 187 -8.26 29.29 -14.20
CA VAL A 187 -6.81 29.12 -14.42
C VAL A 187 -6.07 30.41 -14.81
N PRO A 188 -6.59 31.27 -15.73
CA PRO A 188 -5.84 32.45 -16.18
C PRO A 188 -5.56 33.48 -15.08
N VAL A 189 -6.44 33.57 -14.07
CA VAL A 189 -6.35 34.58 -12.99
C VAL A 189 -6.02 33.98 -11.63
N PHE A 190 -6.11 32.66 -11.49
CA PHE A 190 -5.93 31.94 -10.21
C PHE A 190 -4.66 32.34 -9.46
N ARG A 191 -3.52 32.35 -10.15
CA ARG A 191 -2.22 32.63 -9.53
C ARG A 191 -2.13 34.07 -9.02
N GLU A 192 -2.67 35.01 -9.79
CA GLU A 192 -2.71 36.43 -9.44
C GLU A 192 -3.68 36.67 -8.27
N ASP A 193 -4.84 36.00 -8.26
CA ASP A 193 -5.78 36.06 -7.14
C ASP A 193 -5.18 35.51 -5.83
N CYS A 194 -4.42 34.41 -5.89
CA CYS A 194 -3.67 33.91 -4.74
C CYS A 194 -2.66 34.94 -4.25
N ARG A 195 -1.92 35.59 -5.16
CA ARG A 195 -0.93 36.62 -4.82
C ARG A 195 -1.55 37.82 -4.11
N ARG A 196 -2.75 38.22 -4.51
CA ARG A 196 -3.47 39.36 -3.92
C ARG A 196 -4.09 39.06 -2.56
N ARG A 197 -4.47 37.79 -2.30
CA ARG A 197 -5.25 37.41 -1.10
C ARG A 197 -4.44 36.75 0.01
N LEU A 198 -3.32 36.11 -0.31
CA LEU A 198 -2.54 35.34 0.65
C LEU A 198 -1.36 36.17 1.18
N ASN A 199 -0.93 35.89 2.41
CA ASN A 199 0.34 36.41 2.91
C ASN A 199 1.52 35.82 2.10
N PRO A 200 2.72 36.42 2.15
CA PRO A 200 3.85 36.00 1.33
C PRO A 200 4.25 34.52 1.50
N ALA A 201 4.20 33.98 2.73
CA ALA A 201 4.57 32.59 3.00
C ALA A 201 3.55 31.60 2.41
N ASP A 202 2.27 31.84 2.64
CA ASP A 202 1.17 31.04 2.10
C ASP A 202 1.15 31.09 0.57
N PHE A 203 1.40 32.26 -0.02
CA PHE A 203 1.53 32.41 -1.46
C PHE A 203 2.72 31.60 -1.99
N ALA A 204 3.90 31.69 -1.36
CA ALA A 204 5.08 30.93 -1.79
C ALA A 204 4.84 29.42 -1.76
N HIS A 205 4.21 28.90 -0.69
CA HIS A 205 3.85 27.48 -0.60
C HIS A 205 2.81 27.08 -1.66
N THR A 206 1.79 27.91 -1.87
CA THR A 206 0.75 27.69 -2.90
C THR A 206 1.33 27.71 -4.32
N ASP A 207 2.17 28.71 -4.63
CA ASP A 207 2.83 28.87 -5.92
C ASP A 207 3.80 27.72 -6.19
N GLY A 208 4.48 27.21 -5.16
CA GLY A 208 5.29 26.00 -5.25
C GLY A 208 4.48 24.79 -5.72
N GLN A 209 3.28 24.58 -5.17
CA GLN A 209 2.39 23.50 -5.61
C GLN A 209 1.85 23.73 -7.03
N TYR A 210 1.50 24.97 -7.38
CA TYR A 210 1.07 25.34 -8.73
C TYR A 210 2.16 25.06 -9.77
N ARG A 211 3.39 25.53 -9.53
CA ARG A 211 4.54 25.30 -10.42
C ARG A 211 4.86 23.82 -10.57
N ALA A 212 4.76 23.04 -9.49
CA ALA A 212 4.94 21.59 -9.55
C ALA A 212 3.91 20.93 -10.48
N GLY A 213 2.64 21.33 -10.40
CA GLY A 213 1.59 20.86 -11.31
C GLY A 213 1.83 21.25 -12.78
N TYR A 214 2.23 22.49 -13.01
CA TYR A 214 2.59 22.99 -14.34
C TYR A 214 3.74 22.19 -14.97
N ALA A 215 4.83 21.98 -14.23
CA ALA A 215 5.99 21.23 -14.69
C ALA A 215 5.67 19.75 -14.93
N ALA A 216 4.86 19.13 -14.06
CA ALA A 216 4.42 17.75 -14.20
C ALA A 216 3.59 17.55 -15.47
N ALA A 217 2.63 18.46 -15.75
CA ALA A 217 1.82 18.42 -16.96
C ALA A 217 2.66 18.52 -18.24
N ARG A 218 3.59 19.49 -18.31
CA ARG A 218 4.46 19.66 -19.48
C ARG A 218 5.37 18.44 -19.71
N THR A 219 5.93 17.89 -18.65
CA THR A 219 6.77 16.68 -18.71
C THR A 219 5.97 15.44 -19.10
N TRP A 220 4.70 15.35 -18.69
CA TRP A 220 3.82 14.25 -19.11
C TRP A 220 3.45 14.37 -20.59
N LEU A 221 2.97 15.53 -21.03
CA LEU A 221 2.60 15.77 -22.44
C LEU A 221 3.78 15.56 -23.39
N ALA A 222 4.98 16.01 -23.04
CA ALA A 222 6.17 15.80 -23.85
C ALA A 222 6.53 14.31 -24.05
N ARG A 223 6.10 13.42 -23.14
CA ARG A 223 6.32 11.97 -23.23
C ARG A 223 5.19 11.24 -23.92
N THR A 224 3.96 11.72 -23.76
CA THR A 224 2.76 11.03 -24.26
C THR A 224 2.27 11.54 -25.61
N GLN A 225 2.72 12.73 -26.03
CA GLN A 225 2.41 13.33 -27.31
C GLN A 225 3.73 13.58 -28.06
N PRO A 226 4.06 12.80 -29.11
CA PRO A 226 5.18 13.15 -29.97
C PRO A 226 4.92 14.51 -30.64
N PRO A 227 5.97 15.26 -31.02
CA PRO A 227 5.80 16.49 -31.79
C PRO A 227 5.00 16.17 -33.06
N ARG A 228 3.92 16.92 -33.29
CA ARG A 228 3.09 16.75 -34.48
C ARG A 228 3.99 16.96 -35.71
N PRO A 229 4.09 16.01 -36.66
CA PRO A 229 4.82 16.26 -37.89
C PRO A 229 4.18 17.45 -38.61
N GLU A 230 5.00 18.42 -39.02
CA GLU A 230 4.57 19.68 -39.63
C GLU A 230 3.77 19.49 -40.94
N ASN A 231 3.76 18.28 -41.51
CA ASN A 231 3.27 18.00 -42.86
C ASN A 231 2.15 16.95 -42.92
N THR A 232 1.17 16.95 -42.00
CA THR A 232 -0.07 16.19 -42.24
C THR A 232 -1.07 17.10 -42.97
N PRO A 233 -1.46 16.82 -44.23
CA PRO A 233 -2.42 17.64 -44.96
C PRO A 233 -3.74 17.64 -44.18
N THR A 234 -4.11 18.82 -43.69
CA THR A 234 -5.33 19.04 -42.92
C THR A 234 -6.50 19.18 -43.89
N THR A 235 -7.08 18.04 -44.27
CA THR A 235 -8.41 18.04 -44.89
C THR A 235 -9.45 18.37 -43.82
N SER A 236 -9.84 19.65 -43.80
CA SER A 236 -11.16 20.18 -43.42
C SER A 236 -11.81 19.70 -42.11
N ARG A 237 -11.50 20.39 -40.99
CA ARG A 237 -12.48 21.16 -40.18
C ARG A 237 -11.70 22.06 -39.21
N ARG A 238 -11.76 23.38 -39.42
CA ARG A 238 -10.79 24.35 -38.88
C ARG A 238 -11.01 24.78 -37.42
N ASP A 239 -12.04 24.26 -36.75
CA ASP A 239 -12.42 24.69 -35.38
C ASP A 239 -12.78 23.53 -34.43
N GLU A 240 -12.61 22.27 -34.84
CA GLU A 240 -13.07 21.15 -34.02
C GLU A 240 -12.03 20.73 -32.99
N ARG A 241 -12.39 20.88 -31.71
CA ARG A 241 -11.65 20.31 -30.58
C ARG A 241 -11.66 18.79 -30.71
N THR A 242 -10.49 18.18 -30.87
CA THR A 242 -10.39 16.71 -30.96
C THR A 242 -10.30 16.12 -29.54
N PRO A 243 -11.28 15.30 -29.09
CA PRO A 243 -11.23 14.68 -27.77
C PRO A 243 -10.11 13.64 -27.69
N PHE A 244 -9.63 13.38 -26.48
CA PHE A 244 -8.68 12.30 -26.23
C PHE A 244 -9.29 10.92 -26.54
N SER A 245 -8.48 10.02 -27.09
CA SER A 245 -8.85 8.61 -27.25
C SER A 245 -9.06 7.92 -25.90
N LEU A 246 -9.61 6.70 -25.91
CA LEU A 246 -9.82 5.90 -24.69
C LEU A 246 -8.49 5.69 -23.92
N GLN A 247 -7.42 5.29 -24.62
CA GLN A 247 -6.10 5.09 -24.01
C GLN A 247 -5.52 6.40 -23.45
N GLN A 248 -5.68 7.51 -24.17
CA GLN A 248 -5.25 8.83 -23.70
C GLN A 248 -6.05 9.28 -22.47
N THR A 249 -7.34 8.93 -22.40
CA THR A 249 -8.21 9.22 -21.26
C THR A 249 -7.82 8.41 -20.03
N GLU A 250 -7.54 7.12 -20.17
CA GLU A 250 -7.00 6.28 -19.07
C GLU A 250 -5.65 6.82 -18.58
N ALA A 251 -4.76 7.21 -19.50
CA ALA A 251 -3.47 7.79 -19.17
C ALA A 251 -3.60 9.16 -18.47
N LEU A 252 -4.57 9.98 -18.88
CA LEU A 252 -4.89 11.26 -18.25
C LEU A 252 -5.40 11.06 -16.81
N ARG A 253 -6.33 10.13 -16.60
CA ARG A 253 -6.85 9.77 -15.27
C ARG A 253 -5.72 9.33 -14.34
N LEU A 254 -4.83 8.47 -14.83
CA LEU A 254 -3.65 8.03 -14.08
C LEU A 254 -2.69 9.20 -13.77
N PHE A 255 -2.48 10.11 -14.73
CA PHE A 255 -1.65 11.31 -14.51
C PHE A 255 -2.23 12.19 -13.40
N LEU A 256 -3.53 12.49 -13.45
CA LEU A 256 -4.22 13.31 -12.46
C LEU A 256 -4.19 12.66 -11.08
N ALA A 257 -4.47 11.36 -11.00
CA ALA A 257 -4.35 10.61 -9.75
C ALA A 257 -2.91 10.67 -9.21
N ARG A 258 -1.89 10.49 -10.05
CA ARG A 258 -0.48 10.56 -9.64
C ARG A 258 -0.06 11.96 -9.17
N LEU A 259 -0.61 13.01 -9.78
CA LEU A 259 -0.34 14.39 -9.41
C LEU A 259 -0.82 14.71 -7.98
N THR A 260 -1.92 14.09 -7.56
CA THR A 260 -2.64 14.47 -6.32
C THR A 260 -2.60 13.40 -5.23
N VAL A 261 -2.11 12.20 -5.51
CA VAL A 261 -2.04 11.06 -4.55
C VAL A 261 -1.33 11.38 -3.23
N SER A 262 -0.41 12.35 -3.23
CA SER A 262 0.33 12.79 -2.04
C SER A 262 -0.04 14.21 -1.60
N SER A 263 -1.20 14.73 -2.02
CA SER A 263 -1.70 16.03 -1.57
C SER A 263 -2.15 15.94 -0.10
N PRO A 264 -1.58 16.76 0.81
CA PRO A 264 -1.98 16.78 2.21
C PRO A 264 -3.39 17.31 2.47
N SER A 265 -3.90 18.15 1.58
CA SER A 265 -5.23 18.75 1.71
C SER A 265 -5.86 19.04 0.34
N PRO A 266 -7.19 19.28 0.28
CA PRO A 266 -7.86 19.70 -0.95
C PRO A 266 -7.26 20.95 -1.58
N GLN A 267 -6.73 21.87 -0.78
CA GLN A 267 -6.09 23.10 -1.26
C GLN A 267 -4.80 22.81 -2.03
N HIS A 268 -3.99 21.84 -1.58
CA HIS A 268 -2.81 21.40 -2.32
C HIS A 268 -3.20 20.80 -3.66
N THR A 269 -4.27 20.01 -3.68
CA THR A 269 -4.83 19.43 -4.91
C THR A 269 -5.29 20.50 -5.87
N LEU A 270 -6.06 21.48 -5.40
CA LEU A 270 -6.52 22.61 -6.22
C LEU A 270 -5.34 23.38 -6.85
N ALA A 271 -4.32 23.73 -6.05
CA ALA A 271 -3.16 24.44 -6.57
C ALA A 271 -2.42 23.63 -7.66
N ARG A 272 -2.18 22.32 -7.44
CA ARG A 272 -1.54 21.44 -8.42
C ARG A 272 -2.36 21.29 -9.69
N VAL A 273 -3.67 21.10 -9.56
CA VAL A 273 -4.57 20.92 -10.72
C VAL A 273 -4.67 22.20 -11.54
N ARG A 274 -4.78 23.37 -10.91
CA ARG A 274 -4.74 24.66 -11.62
C ARG A 274 -3.41 24.89 -12.34
N GLY A 275 -2.30 24.48 -11.73
CA GLY A 275 -0.98 24.45 -12.38
C GLY A 275 -0.94 23.51 -13.59
N ALA A 276 -1.50 22.30 -13.45
CA ALA A 276 -1.58 21.34 -14.54
C ALA A 276 -2.42 21.85 -15.71
N GLN A 277 -3.57 22.48 -15.46
CA GLN A 277 -4.40 23.08 -16.51
C GLN A 277 -3.61 24.14 -17.30
N ALA A 278 -2.83 25.00 -16.63
CA ALA A 278 -1.94 25.95 -17.31
C ALA A 278 -0.83 25.25 -18.12
N GLY A 279 -0.30 24.13 -17.63
CA GLY A 279 0.68 23.31 -18.33
C GLY A 279 0.11 22.67 -19.61
N PHE A 280 -1.12 22.15 -19.55
CA PHE A 280 -1.85 21.62 -20.70
C PHE A 280 -2.09 22.72 -21.75
N LEU A 281 -2.57 23.89 -21.32
CA LEU A 281 -2.81 25.03 -22.21
C LEU A 281 -1.53 25.49 -22.91
N SER A 282 -0.37 25.45 -22.24
CA SER A 282 0.93 25.79 -22.86
C SER A 282 1.37 24.85 -23.99
N ARG A 283 0.65 23.74 -24.18
CA ARG A 283 0.87 22.73 -25.23
C ARG A 283 -0.38 22.56 -26.11
N SER A 284 -1.20 23.60 -26.23
CA SER A 284 -2.42 23.61 -27.04
C SER A 284 -3.36 22.43 -26.70
N THR A 285 -3.44 22.06 -25.43
CA THR A 285 -4.39 21.06 -24.94
C THR A 285 -5.27 21.69 -23.87
N LEU A 286 -6.58 21.56 -23.99
CA LEU A 286 -7.51 22.02 -22.96
C LEU A 286 -7.75 20.89 -21.96
N LEU A 287 -7.54 21.16 -20.68
CA LEU A 287 -7.89 20.27 -19.58
C LEU A 287 -9.10 20.83 -18.84
N ASP A 288 -10.27 20.24 -19.05
CA ASP A 288 -11.51 20.64 -18.38
C ASP A 288 -11.75 19.80 -17.14
N VAL A 289 -11.72 20.49 -16.01
CA VAL A 289 -11.86 19.91 -14.67
C VAL A 289 -13.09 20.55 -14.04
N PRO A 290 -13.91 19.77 -13.30
CA PRO A 290 -15.06 20.33 -12.58
C PRO A 290 -14.72 21.62 -11.82
N HIS A 291 -15.54 22.66 -12.01
CA HIS A 291 -15.28 23.98 -11.42
C HIS A 291 -15.17 23.92 -9.89
N ASP A 292 -16.05 23.16 -9.24
CA ASP A 292 -16.06 22.95 -7.78
C ASP A 292 -15.24 21.74 -7.34
N LEU A 293 -13.97 21.72 -7.69
CA LEU A 293 -13.08 20.58 -7.40
C LEU A 293 -13.07 20.16 -5.91
N THR A 294 -13.18 21.11 -4.98
CA THR A 294 -13.12 20.86 -3.53
C THR A 294 -14.40 20.25 -2.95
N THR A 295 -15.50 20.24 -3.69
CA THR A 295 -16.77 19.62 -3.27
C THR A 295 -16.94 18.20 -3.82
N ARG A 296 -16.13 17.81 -4.81
CA ARG A 296 -16.14 16.49 -5.46
C ARG A 296 -15.39 15.42 -4.64
N THR A 297 -15.54 14.16 -5.05
CA THR A 297 -14.76 13.02 -4.53
C THR A 297 -13.55 12.73 -5.40
N GLY A 298 -12.59 11.97 -4.86
CA GLY A 298 -11.48 11.39 -5.58
C GLY A 298 -10.09 11.83 -5.09
N PRO A 299 -9.04 11.49 -5.86
CA PRO A 299 -7.65 11.64 -5.48
C PRO A 299 -7.30 13.07 -5.07
N GLY A 300 -6.77 13.24 -3.86
CA GLY A 300 -6.35 14.52 -3.31
C GLY A 300 -7.46 15.37 -2.68
N ILE A 301 -8.74 14.97 -2.77
CA ILE A 301 -9.88 15.69 -2.15
C ILE A 301 -10.46 14.88 -1.00
N THR A 302 -10.88 13.64 -1.27
CA THR A 302 -11.41 12.70 -0.26
C THR A 302 -10.38 11.66 0.18
N THR A 303 -9.11 11.86 -0.16
CA THR A 303 -7.99 11.01 0.22
C THR A 303 -7.26 11.50 1.45
N LYS A 304 -6.48 10.61 2.06
CA LYS A 304 -5.46 10.94 3.06
C LYS A 304 -4.10 10.40 2.61
N PRO A 305 -3.03 11.21 2.63
CA PRO A 305 -1.70 10.71 2.30
C PRO A 305 -1.30 9.54 3.18
N LEU A 306 -0.69 8.52 2.58
CA LEU A 306 -0.08 7.42 3.32
C LEU A 306 1.27 7.84 3.89
N THR A 307 1.23 8.49 5.06
CA THR A 307 2.39 8.85 5.88
C THR A 307 3.04 7.60 6.50
N PRO A 308 4.29 7.65 7.01
CA PRO A 308 4.89 6.51 7.70
C PRO A 308 4.02 6.09 8.90
N GLN A 309 3.49 7.08 9.61
CA GLN A 309 2.57 6.87 10.71
C GLN A 309 1.27 6.19 10.27
N THR A 310 0.65 6.65 9.17
CA THR A 310 -0.59 6.05 8.66
C THR A 310 -0.36 4.59 8.26
N VAL A 311 0.74 4.30 7.56
CA VAL A 311 1.09 2.92 7.20
C VAL A 311 1.38 2.10 8.45
N HIS A 312 2.15 2.63 9.40
CA HIS A 312 2.40 1.96 10.68
C HIS A 312 1.10 1.59 11.38
N THR A 313 0.17 2.54 11.54
CA THR A 313 -1.15 2.29 12.15
C THR A 313 -1.93 1.21 11.41
N ILE A 314 -2.03 1.28 10.08
CA ILE A 314 -2.70 0.25 9.27
C ILE A 314 -2.04 -1.10 9.49
N THR A 315 -0.71 -1.16 9.41
CA THR A 315 0.00 -2.43 9.54
C THR A 315 -0.15 -3.04 10.91
N THR A 316 -0.03 -2.25 11.98
CA THR A 316 -0.12 -2.73 13.37
C THR A 316 -1.53 -3.18 13.71
N ARG A 317 -2.56 -2.43 13.28
CA ARG A 317 -3.96 -2.68 13.66
C ARG A 317 -4.70 -3.61 12.72
N LEU A 318 -4.30 -3.68 11.44
CA LEU A 318 -4.92 -4.54 10.42
C LEU A 318 -3.92 -5.61 9.96
N PRO A 319 -3.83 -6.71 10.71
CA PRO A 319 -2.91 -7.78 10.40
C PRO A 319 -3.37 -8.67 9.21
N ASN A 320 -4.66 -8.67 8.88
CA ASN A 320 -5.16 -9.29 7.65
C ASN A 320 -4.70 -8.47 6.42
N PRO A 321 -3.89 -9.05 5.49
CA PRO A 321 -3.37 -8.32 4.34
C PRO A 321 -4.44 -7.67 3.47
N LEU A 322 -5.58 -8.35 3.27
CA LEU A 322 -6.65 -7.86 2.42
C LEU A 322 -7.31 -6.61 3.02
N ARG A 323 -7.56 -6.61 4.33
CA ARG A 323 -8.14 -5.46 5.05
C ARG A 323 -7.18 -4.28 5.11
N ALA A 324 -5.91 -4.55 5.39
CA ALA A 324 -4.87 -3.51 5.39
C ALA A 324 -4.77 -2.83 4.03
N ALA A 325 -4.77 -3.61 2.96
CA ALA A 325 -4.74 -3.12 1.59
C ALA A 325 -6.04 -2.41 1.18
N ALA A 326 -7.20 -2.90 1.61
CA ALA A 326 -8.50 -2.27 1.33
C ALA A 326 -8.60 -0.89 1.97
N ILE A 327 -8.18 -0.74 3.24
CA ILE A 327 -8.14 0.57 3.90
C ILE A 327 -7.09 1.48 3.27
N ALA A 328 -5.90 0.96 2.93
CA ALA A 328 -4.91 1.76 2.22
C ALA A 328 -5.45 2.25 0.86
N ALA A 329 -6.12 1.39 0.10
CA ALA A 329 -6.78 1.74 -1.16
C ALA A 329 -7.81 2.84 -0.96
N LEU A 330 -8.72 2.67 -0.01
CA LEU A 330 -9.74 3.67 0.33
C LEU A 330 -9.12 5.04 0.69
N LEU A 331 -8.00 5.04 1.42
CA LEU A 331 -7.31 6.28 1.79
C LEU A 331 -6.65 6.98 0.59
N PHE A 332 -6.05 6.26 -0.36
CA PHE A 332 -5.35 6.89 -1.49
C PHE A 332 -6.20 7.09 -2.74
N THR A 333 -7.30 6.35 -2.92
CA THR A 333 -8.24 6.57 -4.02
C THR A 333 -9.30 7.60 -3.65
N GLY A 334 -9.78 7.56 -2.39
CA GLY A 334 -10.86 8.41 -1.91
C GLY A 334 -12.20 8.10 -2.57
N THR A 335 -12.33 6.91 -3.17
CA THR A 335 -13.49 6.50 -3.97
C THR A 335 -14.44 5.61 -3.17
N ASP A 336 -15.62 5.34 -3.76
CA ASP A 336 -16.67 4.56 -3.11
C ASP A 336 -16.26 3.09 -2.87
N THR A 337 -16.75 2.51 -1.78
CA THR A 337 -16.44 1.13 -1.38
C THR A 337 -17.03 0.11 -2.35
N SER A 338 -18.16 0.40 -2.99
CA SER A 338 -18.77 -0.46 -4.00
C SER A 338 -17.87 -0.54 -5.23
N LEU A 339 -17.31 0.60 -5.66
CA LEU A 339 -16.36 0.65 -6.76
C LEU A 339 -15.07 -0.10 -6.42
N LEU A 340 -14.49 0.14 -5.23
CA LEU A 340 -13.30 -0.60 -4.79
C LEU A 340 -13.54 -2.10 -4.69
N SER A 341 -14.73 -2.54 -4.29
CA SER A 341 -15.07 -3.97 -4.22
C SER A 341 -14.99 -4.68 -5.57
N MET A 342 -15.16 -3.95 -6.67
CA MET A 342 -15.05 -4.47 -8.04
C MET A 342 -13.61 -4.62 -8.53
N THR A 343 -12.62 -4.13 -7.77
CA THR A 343 -11.20 -4.24 -8.15
C THR A 343 -10.80 -5.71 -8.32
N GLN A 344 -10.39 -6.10 -9.52
CA GLN A 344 -9.89 -7.45 -9.80
C GLN A 344 -8.41 -7.58 -9.39
N THR A 345 -7.96 -8.80 -9.14
CA THR A 345 -6.54 -9.05 -8.82
C THR A 345 -5.63 -8.67 -10.01
N ALA A 346 -6.10 -8.89 -11.25
CA ALA A 346 -5.42 -8.43 -12.47
C ALA A 346 -5.43 -6.90 -12.68
N GLY A 347 -6.31 -6.16 -11.99
CA GLY A 347 -6.40 -4.70 -12.06
C GLY A 347 -5.22 -4.00 -11.38
N ILE A 348 -4.35 -4.72 -10.68
CA ILE A 348 -3.12 -4.19 -10.13
C ILE A 348 -1.96 -4.53 -11.06
N GLU A 349 -1.29 -3.49 -11.56
CA GLU A 349 -0.09 -3.61 -12.39
C GLU A 349 1.01 -4.42 -11.67
N HIS A 350 1.88 -5.10 -12.42
CA HIS A 350 2.97 -5.95 -11.88
C HIS A 350 3.89 -5.21 -10.88
N ALA A 351 4.15 -3.92 -11.09
CA ALA A 351 4.93 -3.07 -10.19
C ALA A 351 4.12 -2.50 -9.01
N HIS A 352 2.82 -2.83 -8.94
CA HIS A 352 1.86 -2.35 -7.95
C HIS A 352 1.80 -0.82 -7.86
N SER A 353 2.14 -0.13 -8.95
CA SER A 353 2.14 1.34 -9.06
C SER A 353 0.82 1.92 -9.53
N THR A 354 -0.05 1.09 -10.09
CA THR A 354 -1.31 1.47 -10.71
C THR A 354 -2.40 0.52 -10.24
N LEU A 355 -3.56 1.08 -9.94
CA LEU A 355 -4.78 0.34 -9.63
C LEU A 355 -5.84 0.75 -10.66
N ALA A 356 -6.28 -0.22 -11.46
CA ALA A 356 -7.34 -0.10 -12.44
C ALA A 356 -8.61 -0.77 -11.91
N ILE A 357 -9.74 -0.08 -12.04
CA ILE A 357 -11.07 -0.62 -11.72
C ILE A 357 -11.90 -0.60 -12.99
N ASP A 358 -12.37 -1.78 -13.39
CA ASP A 358 -13.27 -1.97 -14.52
C ASP A 358 -14.69 -1.66 -14.05
N ARG A 359 -15.35 -0.67 -14.66
CA ARG A 359 -16.74 -0.34 -14.34
C ARG A 359 -17.74 -1.31 -14.99
N ASP A 360 -17.34 -2.03 -16.06
CA ASP A 360 -18.31 -2.48 -17.07
C ASP A 360 -18.31 -3.96 -17.48
N SER A 361 -17.44 -4.85 -17.00
CA SER A 361 -17.34 -6.17 -17.65
C SER A 361 -18.48 -7.17 -17.34
N ARG A 362 -19.55 -6.78 -16.63
CA ARG A 362 -20.62 -7.70 -16.21
C ARG A 362 -22.06 -7.24 -16.44
N ILE A 363 -22.31 -5.97 -16.75
CA ILE A 363 -23.68 -5.41 -16.75
C ILE A 363 -24.17 -5.11 -18.18
N ASN A 364 -23.31 -4.68 -19.10
CA ASN A 364 -23.72 -4.28 -20.45
C ASN A 364 -23.11 -5.20 -21.51
N ILE A 365 -23.77 -6.33 -21.81
CA ILE A 365 -23.39 -7.22 -22.91
C ILE A 365 -23.59 -6.47 -24.23
N GLY A 366 -22.51 -6.24 -24.99
CA GLY A 366 -22.55 -5.65 -26.33
C GLY A 366 -22.10 -4.18 -26.44
N GLU A 367 -21.84 -3.49 -25.32
CA GLU A 367 -21.24 -2.16 -25.35
C GLU A 367 -19.70 -2.24 -25.36
N PRO A 368 -19.00 -1.38 -26.14
CA PRO A 368 -17.55 -1.31 -26.08
C PRO A 368 -17.12 -0.85 -24.68
N PRO A 369 -16.03 -1.41 -24.12
CA PRO A 369 -15.62 -1.09 -22.77
C PRO A 369 -15.30 0.40 -22.64
N GLY A 370 -15.94 1.05 -21.65
CA GLY A 370 -15.61 2.43 -21.28
C GLY A 370 -14.19 2.53 -20.69
N PRO A 371 -13.64 3.76 -20.57
CA PRO A 371 -12.32 3.97 -19.98
C PRO A 371 -12.33 3.53 -18.51
N ARG A 372 -11.31 2.77 -18.11
CA ARG A 372 -11.16 2.29 -16.73
C ARG A 372 -10.93 3.43 -15.75
N HIS A 373 -11.28 3.19 -14.49
CA HIS A 373 -10.93 4.10 -13.39
C HIS A 373 -9.48 3.82 -13.01
N MET A 374 -8.61 4.82 -13.18
CA MET A 374 -7.17 4.65 -13.05
C MET A 374 -6.64 5.47 -11.86
N TYR A 375 -6.11 4.76 -10.86
CA TYR A 375 -5.53 5.37 -9.67
C TYR A 375 -4.02 5.10 -9.58
N ALA A 376 -3.27 6.12 -9.16
CA ALA A 376 -1.86 5.95 -8.83
C ALA A 376 -1.72 5.39 -7.41
N VAL A 377 -0.93 4.33 -7.26
CA VAL A 377 -0.62 3.75 -5.96
C VAL A 377 0.60 4.48 -5.37
N PRO A 378 0.46 5.15 -4.20
CA PRO A 378 1.60 5.79 -3.55
C PRO A 378 2.65 4.74 -3.14
N PRO A 379 3.96 5.04 -3.19
CA PRO A 379 5.03 4.07 -2.92
C PRO A 379 4.86 3.27 -1.62
N ARG A 380 4.34 3.91 -0.59
CA ARG A 380 4.13 3.31 0.73
C ARG A 380 2.92 2.36 0.80
N ALA A 381 1.97 2.43 -0.14
CA ALA A 381 0.88 1.46 -0.26
C ALA A 381 1.27 0.19 -1.03
N ARG A 382 2.31 0.25 -1.88
CA ARG A 382 2.68 -0.86 -2.76
C ARG A 382 2.96 -2.16 -2.01
N PRO A 383 3.70 -2.18 -0.89
CA PRO A 383 3.91 -3.40 -0.12
C PRO A 383 2.60 -3.98 0.45
N LEU A 384 1.64 -3.13 0.83
CA LEU A 384 0.34 -3.59 1.34
C LEU A 384 -0.45 -4.28 0.22
N LEU A 385 -0.54 -3.66 -0.96
CA LEU A 385 -1.21 -4.26 -2.12
C LEU A 385 -0.51 -5.53 -2.59
N GLN A 386 0.82 -5.54 -2.64
CA GLN A 386 1.61 -6.73 -2.97
C GLN A 386 1.31 -7.90 -2.01
N THR A 387 1.26 -7.61 -0.71
CA THR A 387 0.92 -8.62 0.31
C THR A 387 -0.52 -9.14 0.11
N ALA A 388 -1.47 -8.26 -0.20
CA ALA A 388 -2.87 -8.63 -0.45
C ALA A 388 -3.05 -9.47 -1.71
N VAL A 389 -2.38 -9.12 -2.81
CA VAL A 389 -2.37 -9.91 -4.06
C VAL A 389 -1.77 -11.29 -3.81
N ALA A 390 -0.63 -11.36 -3.12
CA ALA A 390 0.00 -12.64 -2.75
C ALA A 390 -0.92 -13.49 -1.86
N PHE A 391 -1.61 -12.87 -0.90
CA PHE A 391 -2.58 -13.55 -0.04
C PHE A 391 -3.77 -14.09 -0.84
N ARG A 392 -4.30 -13.30 -1.78
CA ARG A 392 -5.43 -13.71 -2.63
C ARG A 392 -5.04 -14.86 -3.53
N ARG A 393 -3.86 -14.84 -4.15
CA ARG A 393 -3.33 -15.94 -4.99
C ARG A 393 -3.08 -17.24 -4.21
N ARG A 394 -2.81 -17.15 -2.91
CA ARG A 394 -2.63 -18.30 -2.00
C ARG A 394 -3.95 -18.78 -1.37
N THR A 395 -5.07 -18.14 -1.68
CA THR A 395 -6.37 -18.55 -1.19
C THR A 395 -6.92 -19.66 -2.10
N PRO A 396 -7.44 -20.78 -1.56
CA PRO A 396 -8.02 -21.82 -2.42
C PRO A 396 -9.19 -21.27 -3.24
N ARG A 397 -9.33 -21.74 -4.49
CA ARG A 397 -10.43 -21.40 -5.41
C ARG A 397 -10.54 -19.91 -5.79
N THR A 398 -9.41 -19.19 -5.82
CA THR A 398 -9.35 -17.82 -6.35
C THR A 398 -8.61 -17.80 -7.69
N TYR A 399 -9.16 -17.04 -8.64
CA TYR A 399 -8.57 -16.79 -9.96
C TYR A 399 -8.20 -15.31 -10.08
N ASP A 400 -7.42 -14.93 -11.10
CA ASP A 400 -6.96 -13.53 -11.27
C ASP A 400 -8.10 -12.52 -11.52
N HIS A 401 -9.24 -12.97 -12.05
CA HIS A 401 -10.46 -12.18 -12.22
C HIS A 401 -11.32 -12.09 -10.94
N HIS A 402 -10.89 -12.71 -9.84
CA HIS A 402 -11.57 -12.59 -8.56
C HIS A 402 -11.29 -11.23 -7.93
N GLY A 403 -12.31 -10.68 -7.27
CA GLY A 403 -12.22 -9.38 -6.61
C GLY A 403 -11.16 -9.40 -5.52
N LEU A 404 -10.17 -8.52 -5.63
CA LEU A 404 -9.09 -8.39 -4.65
C LEU A 404 -9.66 -8.02 -3.27
N PHE A 405 -10.59 -7.07 -3.23
CA PHE A 405 -11.24 -6.59 -2.01
C PHE A 405 -12.63 -7.20 -1.78
N ALA A 406 -12.98 -8.26 -2.52
CA ALA A 406 -14.22 -8.99 -2.29
C ALA A 406 -14.33 -9.40 -0.81
N ASN A 407 -15.50 -9.10 -0.22
CA ASN A 407 -15.85 -9.33 1.18
C ASN A 407 -15.06 -8.52 2.23
N CYS A 408 -14.20 -7.57 1.83
CA CYS A 408 -13.46 -6.73 2.79
C CYS A 408 -14.35 -5.62 3.36
N PHE A 409 -15.25 -5.07 2.55
CA PHE A 409 -16.16 -4.00 2.94
C PHE A 409 -17.47 -4.53 3.53
N GLY A 410 -17.94 -5.72 3.12
CA GLY A 410 -18.99 -6.47 3.82
C GLY A 410 -20.32 -5.72 4.00
N THR A 411 -21.05 -6.08 5.07
CA THR A 411 -22.25 -5.36 5.53
C THR A 411 -21.85 -4.11 6.32
N THR A 412 -22.73 -3.10 6.41
CA THR A 412 -22.47 -1.86 7.16
C THR A 412 -21.88 -2.08 8.56
N PRO A 413 -22.39 -3.01 9.41
CA PRO A 413 -21.80 -3.24 10.73
C PRO A 413 -20.37 -3.79 10.69
N ARG A 414 -20.04 -4.65 9.71
CA ARG A 414 -18.68 -5.17 9.54
C ARG A 414 -17.73 -4.09 9.05
N PHE A 415 -18.23 -3.19 8.21
CA PHE A 415 -17.46 -2.07 7.73
C PHE A 415 -17.15 -1.07 8.85
N GLU A 416 -18.14 -0.71 9.65
CA GLU A 416 -17.97 0.16 10.83
C GLU A 416 -16.97 -0.43 11.83
N ALA A 417 -17.06 -1.73 12.10
CA ALA A 417 -16.09 -2.45 12.93
C ALA A 417 -14.66 -2.37 12.34
N LEU A 418 -14.51 -2.54 11.01
CA LEU A 418 -13.22 -2.37 10.35
C LEU A 418 -12.66 -0.93 10.50
N ILE A 419 -13.51 0.08 10.43
CA ILE A 419 -13.11 1.47 10.63
C ILE A 419 -12.72 1.73 12.09
N ALA A 420 -13.46 1.17 13.04
CA ALA A 420 -13.13 1.24 14.46
C ALA A 420 -11.79 0.54 14.77
N ASP A 421 -11.56 -0.64 14.18
CA ASP A 421 -10.32 -1.42 14.33
C ASP A 421 -9.10 -0.60 13.90
N VAL A 422 -9.15 0.03 12.72
CA VAL A 422 -8.03 0.85 12.25
C VAL A 422 -7.93 2.16 13.03
N GLY A 423 -9.06 2.76 13.42
CA GLY A 423 -9.13 4.01 14.18
C GLY A 423 -8.47 5.19 13.44
N LEU A 424 -8.62 5.22 12.11
CA LEU A 424 -8.17 6.31 11.25
C LEU A 424 -9.39 7.01 10.64
N PRO A 425 -9.38 8.35 10.54
CA PRO A 425 -10.42 9.05 9.80
C PRO A 425 -10.28 8.74 8.30
N ILE A 426 -11.40 8.40 7.67
CA ILE A 426 -11.49 8.09 6.24
C ILE A 426 -12.41 9.12 5.59
N PRO A 427 -11.86 10.17 4.96
CA PRO A 427 -12.65 11.30 4.47
C PRO A 427 -13.68 10.92 3.40
N ALA A 428 -13.38 9.91 2.60
CA ALA A 428 -14.28 9.36 1.60
C ALA A 428 -15.67 9.10 2.20
N LEU A 429 -15.75 8.44 3.36
CA LEU A 429 -17.04 8.01 3.95
C LEU A 429 -18.01 9.14 4.27
N ALA A 430 -17.52 10.36 4.48
CA ALA A 430 -18.37 11.51 4.77
C ALA A 430 -18.90 12.22 3.51
N ARG A 431 -18.35 11.91 2.32
CA ARG A 431 -18.67 12.62 1.07
C ARG A 431 -18.65 11.62 -0.09
N HIS A 432 -19.82 11.09 -0.45
CA HIS A 432 -20.00 10.34 -1.69
C HIS A 432 -21.30 10.78 -2.39
N ALA A 433 -21.17 11.78 -3.26
CA ALA A 433 -22.23 12.16 -4.19
C ALA A 433 -21.60 12.34 -5.58
N GLY A 434 -21.67 11.30 -6.42
CA GLY A 434 -21.25 11.33 -7.82
C GLY A 434 -19.87 10.74 -8.12
N ASP A 435 -19.46 10.87 -9.38
CA ASP A 435 -18.20 10.35 -9.91
C ASP A 435 -16.99 11.15 -9.41
N ASP A 436 -15.86 10.45 -9.24
CA ASP A 436 -14.60 11.08 -8.84
C ASP A 436 -14.18 12.15 -9.86
N TRP A 437 -13.71 13.30 -9.38
CA TRP A 437 -13.44 14.48 -10.22
C TRP A 437 -12.49 14.17 -11.38
N HIS A 438 -11.46 13.33 -11.15
CA HIS A 438 -10.47 12.97 -12.16
C HIS A 438 -11.04 12.06 -13.25
N THR A 439 -12.13 11.33 -12.96
CA THR A 439 -12.83 10.49 -13.94
C THR A 439 -13.83 11.27 -14.77
N ALA A 440 -14.40 12.34 -14.20
CA ALA A 440 -15.22 13.34 -14.88
C ALA A 440 -14.40 14.41 -15.61
N THR A 441 -13.07 14.33 -15.58
CA THR A 441 -12.17 15.26 -16.27
C THR A 441 -11.98 14.85 -17.72
N HIS A 442 -12.04 15.82 -18.62
CA HIS A 442 -11.87 15.62 -20.05
C HIS A 442 -10.73 16.48 -20.60
N ALA A 443 -10.15 16.03 -21.71
CA ALA A 443 -9.14 16.79 -22.42
C ALA A 443 -9.35 16.77 -23.93
N TRP A 444 -9.02 17.89 -24.56
CA TRP A 444 -9.11 18.07 -26.01
C TRP A 444 -7.83 18.72 -26.55
N HIS A 445 -7.45 18.30 -27.74
CA HIS A 445 -6.47 19.01 -28.53
C HIS A 445 -7.11 20.28 -29.11
N LEU A 446 -6.46 21.42 -28.88
CA LEU A 446 -6.82 22.70 -29.47
C LEU A 446 -6.07 22.84 -30.80
N HIS A 447 -6.82 23.00 -31.88
CA HIS A 447 -6.26 23.29 -33.20
C HIS A 447 -6.11 24.80 -33.34
N THR A 448 -5.25 25.41 -32.52
CA THR A 448 -4.95 26.83 -32.69
C THR A 448 -4.03 26.98 -33.91
N PRO A 449 -4.37 27.78 -34.93
CA PRO A 449 -3.44 28.07 -36.01
C PRO A 449 -2.19 28.73 -35.44
N ALA A 450 -1.01 28.31 -35.91
CA ALA A 450 0.21 29.06 -35.66
C ALA A 450 -0.01 30.50 -36.17
N PRO A 451 0.35 31.55 -35.40
CA PRO A 451 0.26 32.91 -35.91
C PRO A 451 1.07 32.99 -37.20
N ARG A 452 0.45 33.52 -38.26
CA ARG A 452 1.15 33.75 -39.52
C ARG A 452 2.32 34.68 -39.23
N THR A 453 3.51 34.26 -39.62
CA THR A 453 4.77 35.03 -39.53
C THR A 453 4.77 36.33 -40.35
N SER A 454 3.62 36.75 -40.90
CA SER A 454 3.50 37.88 -41.83
C SER A 454 2.99 39.19 -41.23
N ASP A 455 2.67 39.26 -39.92
CA ASP A 455 2.08 40.48 -39.33
C ASP A 455 3.11 41.34 -38.56
N PHE A 456 4.41 41.18 -38.83
CA PHE A 456 5.40 42.20 -38.50
C PHE A 456 5.53 43.16 -39.68
N PRO A 457 5.20 44.46 -39.55
CA PRO A 457 5.59 45.44 -40.55
C PRO A 457 7.12 45.47 -40.62
N ALA A 458 7.66 45.39 -41.83
CA ALA A 458 9.08 45.46 -42.09
C ALA A 458 9.67 46.74 -41.47
N PRO A 459 10.89 46.70 -40.90
CA PRO A 459 11.53 47.87 -40.36
C PRO A 459 11.86 48.84 -41.50
N PHE A 460 11.38 50.08 -41.39
CA PHE A 460 11.95 51.26 -42.05
C PHE A 460 12.76 52.04 -41.02
#